data_AF-F2NU94-F1
#
_entry.id   AF-F2NU94-F1
#
_cell.length_a   1.000
_cell.length_b   1.000
_cell.length_c   1.000
_cell.angle_alpha   90.00
_cell.angle_beta   90.00
_cell.angle_gamma   90.00
#
_symmetry.space_group_name_H-M   'P 1'
#
loop_
_entity.id
_entity.type
_entity.pdbx_description
1 polymer ?
#
loop_
_entity_poly.entity_id
_entity_poly.type
_entity_poly.pdbx_seq_one_letter_code
_entity_poly.pdbx_strand_id
1 'polypeptide(L)'
;MMDVKERIDDFKTLNEMGKSGGVVFFGSSYFSRMNINELANNEEMGGKIYDRSVQGLKLVDSLKLLESGVYELNPAKVFVNFG
;
A
#
# COMPACT_ATOMS: atom_id res chain seq x y z
N MET A 1 13.74 7.92 11.21
CA MET A 1 14.07 6.67 10.49
C MET A 1 12.78 5.86 10.42
N MET A 2 12.47 5.20 9.29
CA MET A 2 11.24 4.40 9.16
C MET A 2 11.29 3.23 10.13
N ASP A 3 10.29 3.11 11.02
CA ASP A 3 10.10 1.93 11.85
C ASP A 3 9.20 0.93 11.11
N VAL A 4 9.79 -0.18 10.68
CA VAL A 4 9.08 -1.24 9.95
C VAL A 4 7.99 -1.87 10.82
N LYS A 5 8.20 -2.00 12.13
CA LYS A 5 7.24 -2.65 13.02
C LYS A 5 5.97 -1.80 13.16
N GLU A 6 6.15 -0.50 13.37
CA GLU A 6 5.04 0.46 13.43
C GLU A 6 4.18 0.38 12.14
N ARG A 7 4.82 0.31 10.97
CA ARG A 7 4.09 0.18 9.69
C ARG A 7 3.37 -1.14 9.51
N ILE A 8 3.91 -2.24 10.05
CA ILE A 8 3.20 -3.52 10.03
C ILE A 8 1.90 -3.41 10.82
N ASP A 9 1.97 -2.81 12.02
CA ASP A 9 0.82 -2.66 12.91
C ASP A 9 -0.22 -1.70 12.31
N ASP A 10 0.21 -0.58 11.72
CA ASP A 10 -0.66 0.33 10.96
C ASP A 10 -1.43 -0.42 9.86
N PHE A 11 -0.73 -1.24 9.06
CA PHE A 11 -1.36 -1.97 7.96
C PHE A 11 -2.36 -3.01 8.45
N LYS A 12 -2.07 -3.71 9.54
CA LYS A 12 -3.03 -4.65 10.15
C LYS A 12 -4.31 -3.93 10.56
N THR A 13 -4.20 -2.80 11.24
CA THR A 13 -5.38 -1.99 11.61
C THR A 13 -6.15 -1.52 10.37
N LEU A 14 -5.46 -1.08 9.32
CA LEU A 14 -6.13 -0.70 8.07
C LEU A 14 -6.82 -1.87 7.37
N ASN A 15 -6.28 -3.09 7.47
CA ASN A 15 -6.84 -4.27 6.84
C ASN A 15 -8.13 -4.75 7.50
N GLU A 16 -8.36 -4.44 8.78
CA GLU A 16 -9.64 -4.70 9.46
C GLU A 16 -10.82 -4.00 8.75
N MET A 17 -10.55 -2.86 8.10
CA MET A 17 -11.52 -2.11 7.29
C MET A 17 -11.42 -2.43 5.79
N GLY A 18 -10.41 -3.20 5.39
CA GLY A 18 -10.12 -3.59 4.02
C GLY A 18 -11.16 -4.56 3.44
N LYS A 19 -11.19 -4.63 2.12
CA LYS A 19 -11.98 -5.59 1.35
C LYS A 19 -11.07 -6.27 0.35
N SER A 20 -11.29 -7.57 0.16
CA SER A 20 -10.51 -8.39 -0.77
C SER A 20 -10.80 -8.07 -2.23
N GLY A 21 -9.86 -8.40 -3.12
CA GLY A 21 -10.03 -8.26 -4.57
C GLY A 21 -9.83 -6.84 -5.11
N GLY A 22 -9.31 -5.92 -4.30
CA GLY A 22 -9.00 -4.54 -4.71
C GLY A 22 -7.67 -4.39 -5.44
N VAL A 23 -7.26 -3.13 -5.62
CA VAL A 23 -5.94 -2.73 -6.13
C VAL A 23 -5.10 -2.21 -4.98
N VAL A 24 -3.85 -2.66 -4.89
CA VAL A 24 -2.88 -2.14 -3.92
C VAL A 24 -1.75 -1.41 -4.66
N PHE A 25 -1.46 -0.18 -4.22
CA PHE A 25 -0.23 0.53 -4.59
C PHE A 25 0.78 0.31 -3.48
N PHE A 26 1.92 -0.30 -3.82
CA PHE A 26 2.98 -0.61 -2.87
C PHE A 26 4.31 -0.07 -3.39
N GLY A 27 5.01 0.72 -2.57
CA GLY A 27 6.20 1.40 -3.05
C GLY A 27 6.87 2.32 -2.06
N SER A 28 7.87 3.02 -2.57
CA SER A 28 8.65 4.00 -1.81
C SER A 28 8.08 5.43 -1.97
N SER A 29 8.94 6.42 -1.80
CA SER A 29 8.61 7.85 -1.72
C SER A 29 7.83 8.43 -2.90
N TYR A 30 7.90 7.84 -4.09
CA TYR A 30 7.17 8.38 -5.24
C TYR A 30 5.67 8.09 -5.11
N PHE A 31 5.29 6.82 -4.95
CA PHE A 31 3.89 6.45 -4.71
C PHE A 31 3.34 7.07 -3.43
N SER A 32 4.12 7.09 -2.33
CA SER A 32 3.65 7.64 -1.06
C SER A 32 3.31 9.14 -1.10
N ARG A 33 3.64 9.85 -2.19
CA ARG A 33 3.36 11.28 -2.39
C ARG A 33 2.36 11.55 -3.53
N MET A 34 1.92 10.51 -4.24
CA MET A 34 1.09 10.63 -5.43
C MET A 34 -0.38 10.95 -5.11
N ASN A 35 -0.80 10.89 -3.84
CA ASN A 35 -2.20 11.05 -3.41
C ASN A 35 -3.13 10.09 -4.16
N ILE A 36 -2.80 8.80 -4.17
CA ILE A 36 -3.48 7.74 -4.95
C ILE A 36 -5.00 7.74 -4.77
N ASN A 37 -5.49 7.95 -3.54
CA ASN A 37 -6.93 7.96 -3.29
C ASN A 37 -7.63 9.14 -3.96
N GLU A 38 -6.99 10.32 -4.01
CA GLU A 38 -7.55 11.49 -4.67
C GLU A 38 -7.53 11.32 -6.19
N LEU A 39 -6.45 10.75 -6.72
CA LEU A 39 -6.36 10.38 -8.13
C LEU A 39 -7.45 9.38 -8.51
N ALA A 40 -7.66 8.34 -7.70
CA ALA A 40 -8.70 7.34 -7.90
C ALA A 40 -10.10 7.96 -7.93
N ASN A 41 -10.38 8.89 -7.01
CA ASN A 41 -11.66 9.59 -6.98
C ASN A 41 -11.86 10.48 -8.21
N ASN A 42 -10.84 11.26 -8.61
CA ASN A 42 -10.91 12.19 -9.74
C ASN A 42 -11.07 11.48 -11.09
N GLU A 43 -10.41 10.33 -11.26
CA GLU A 43 -10.48 9.53 -12.50
C GLU A 43 -11.64 8.52 -12.49
N GLU A 44 -12.55 8.62 -11.51
CA GLU A 44 -13.69 7.72 -11.32
C GLU A 44 -13.29 6.23 -11.35
N MET A 45 -12.12 5.91 -10.78
CA MET A 45 -11.62 4.54 -10.75
C MET A 45 -12.55 3.67 -9.90
N GLY A 46 -13.24 2.74 -10.56
CA GLY A 46 -14.09 1.77 -9.88
C GLY A 46 -13.29 0.79 -9.01
N GLY A 47 -13.90 0.35 -7.91
CA GLY A 47 -13.36 -0.69 -7.03
C GLY A 47 -12.71 -0.16 -5.74
N LYS A 48 -11.98 -1.03 -5.06
CA LYS A 48 -11.29 -0.70 -3.80
C LYS A 48 -9.82 -0.48 -4.08
N ILE A 49 -9.30 0.68 -3.69
CA ILE A 49 -7.92 1.08 -3.92
C ILE A 49 -7.29 1.36 -2.56
N TYR A 50 -6.10 0.81 -2.35
CA TYR A 50 -5.34 0.94 -1.11
C TYR A 50 -3.92 1.41 -1.42
N ASP A 51 -3.54 2.57 -0.90
CA ASP A 51 -2.14 2.96 -0.85
C ASP A 51 -1.48 2.35 0.40
N ARG A 52 -0.41 1.60 0.15
CA ARG A 52 0.41 0.90 1.15
C ARG A 52 1.89 1.27 0.96
N SER A 53 2.14 2.41 0.32
CA SER A 53 3.46 2.93 0.06
C SER A 53 4.01 3.67 1.28
N VAL A 54 5.31 3.51 1.54
CA VAL A 54 5.96 4.12 2.70
C VAL A 54 7.12 4.98 2.23
N GLN A 55 7.14 6.24 2.68
CA GLN A 55 8.19 7.17 2.32
C GLN A 55 9.55 6.66 2.81
N GLY A 56 10.54 6.65 1.90
CA GLY A 56 11.89 6.19 2.19
C GLY A 56 12.03 4.67 2.30
N LEU A 57 11.00 3.89 1.97
CA LEU A 57 11.06 2.43 1.98
C LEU A 57 12.13 1.94 1.02
N LYS A 58 13.05 1.13 1.54
CA LYS A 58 14.09 0.44 0.76
C LYS A 58 13.58 -0.94 0.34
N LEU A 59 14.06 -1.41 -0.80
CA LEU A 59 13.70 -2.73 -1.33
C LEU A 59 13.98 -3.85 -0.32
N VAL A 60 15.12 -3.81 0.39
CA VAL A 60 15.51 -4.82 1.40
C VAL A 60 14.54 -4.91 2.59
N ASP A 61 13.88 -3.80 2.93
CA ASP A 61 12.91 -3.77 4.03
C ASP A 61 11.47 -4.00 3.55
N SER A 62 11.21 -3.82 2.25
CA SER A 62 9.87 -3.99 1.66
C SER A 62 9.30 -5.40 1.86
N LEU A 63 10.15 -6.43 1.83
CA LEU A 63 9.73 -7.82 1.99
C LEU A 63 9.05 -8.07 3.35
N LYS A 64 9.43 -7.32 4.39
CA LYS A 64 8.85 -7.44 5.73
C LYS A 64 7.44 -6.85 5.81
N LEU A 65 7.07 -6.00 4.86
CA LEU A 65 5.77 -5.33 4.80
C LEU A 65 4.78 -6.00 3.85
N LEU A 66 5.21 -6.97 3.03
CA LEU A 66 4.34 -7.57 2.02
C LEU A 66 3.17 -8.34 2.63
N GLU A 67 3.39 -9.05 3.74
CA GLU A 67 2.34 -9.84 4.41
C GLU A 67 1.17 -8.96 4.82
N SER A 68 1.41 -7.97 5.70
CA SER A 68 0.36 -7.07 6.19
C SER A 68 0.01 -5.96 5.20
N GLY A 69 0.94 -5.51 4.38
CA GLY A 69 0.70 -4.41 3.45
C GLY A 69 -0.01 -4.83 2.17
N VAL A 70 0.13 -6.09 1.73
CA VAL A 70 -0.34 -6.51 0.40
C VAL A 70 -1.10 -7.82 0.46
N TYR A 71 -0.54 -8.88 1.03
CA TYR A 71 -1.07 -10.24 0.87
C TYR A 71 -2.36 -10.47 1.66
N GLU A 72 -2.47 -9.94 2.88
CA GLU A 72 -3.70 -10.00 3.68
C GLU A 72 -4.93 -9.41 2.97
N LEU A 73 -4.72 -8.43 2.08
CA LEU A 73 -5.80 -7.81 1.30
C LEU A 73 -6.25 -8.67 0.11
N ASN A 74 -5.56 -9.76 -0.22
CA ASN A 74 -5.83 -10.60 -1.39
C ASN A 74 -6.21 -9.77 -2.64
N PRO A 75 -5.33 -8.86 -3.12
CA PRO A 75 -5.66 -7.91 -4.16
C PRO A 75 -5.76 -8.60 -5.53
N ALA A 76 -6.64 -8.09 -6.39
CA ALA A 76 -6.71 -8.50 -7.80
C ALA A 76 -5.55 -7.93 -8.63
N LYS A 77 -4.95 -6.82 -8.19
CA LYS A 77 -3.81 -6.19 -8.86
C LYS A 77 -2.93 -5.46 -7.86
N VAL A 78 -1.62 -5.52 -8.08
CA VAL A 78 -0.63 -4.75 -7.31
C VAL A 78 0.17 -3.89 -8.26
N PHE A 79 0.18 -2.58 -8.03
CA PHE A 79 1.13 -1.67 -8.65
C PHE A 79 2.33 -1.52 -7.73
N VAL A 80 3.52 -1.77 -8.25
CA VAL A 80 4.76 -1.70 -7.49
C VAL A 80 5.63 -0.58 -8.02
N ASN A 81 6.08 0.32 -7.14
CA ASN A 81 7.05 1.33 -7.49
C ASN A 81 8.15 1.44 -6.43
N PHE A 82 9.30 0.92 -6.81
CA PHE A 82 10.56 1.17 -6.14
C PHE A 82 11.48 1.80 -7.18
N GLY A 83 12.27 2.78 -6.75
CA GLY A 83 13.40 3.29 -7.51
C GLY A 83 14.55 2.33 -7.38
#